data_AF-A0A1C6XAI2-F1
#
_entry.id   AF-A0A1C6XAI2-F1
#
_cell.length_a   1.000
_cell.length_b   1.000
_cell.length_c   1.000
_cell.angle_alpha   90.00
_cell.angle_beta   90.00
_cell.angle_gamma   90.00
#
_symmetry.space_group_name_H-M   'P 1'
#
loop_
_entity.id
_entity.type
_entity.pdbx_description
1 polymer ?
#
loop_
_entity_poly.entity_id
_entity_poly.type
_entity_poly.pdbx_seq_one_letter_code
_entity_poly.pdbx_strand_id
1 'polypeptide(L)'
;MRAYDYFVKAKQNVNKFLFWYRTSSIGHRNFVWVFVGCFCGYAYGKVEYNNKKKGKGIYGDLICVDEYIVNKKNIMNFEKNYNKLNIHAFKNRGYEYTKLFKAINWENSPLSYLQLRLWRDQPSYDAYFKNKSVNELLDNVKNECTSYKSDLYETIVDDSIVRIIQ
;
A
#
# COMPACT_ATOMS: atom_id res chain seq x y z
N MET A 1 -23.00 -35.61 12.52
CA MET A 1 -24.21 -34.81 12.23
C MET A 1 -24.41 -34.77 10.73
N ARG A 2 -25.62 -35.08 10.24
CA ARG A 2 -25.94 -35.12 8.81
C ARG A 2 -26.42 -33.74 8.35
N ALA A 3 -26.29 -33.42 7.06
CA ALA A 3 -26.71 -32.14 6.47
C ALA A 3 -28.19 -31.77 6.78
N TYR A 4 -29.04 -32.79 6.90
CA TYR A 4 -30.44 -32.65 7.30
C TYR A 4 -30.62 -32.05 8.71
N ASP A 5 -29.76 -32.40 9.66
CA ASP A 5 -29.83 -31.90 11.04
C ASP A 5 -29.58 -30.37 11.10
N TYR A 6 -28.72 -29.87 10.21
CA TYR A 6 -28.46 -28.44 10.07
C TYR A 6 -29.67 -27.68 9.53
N PHE A 7 -30.38 -28.25 8.56
CA PHE A 7 -31.59 -27.64 8.00
C PHE A 7 -32.70 -27.54 9.05
N VAL A 8 -32.91 -28.59 9.83
CA VAL A 8 -33.90 -28.60 10.91
C VAL A 8 -33.55 -27.57 11.99
N LYS A 9 -32.28 -27.50 12.41
CA LYS A 9 -31.81 -26.48 13.37
C LYS A 9 -31.98 -25.06 12.83
N ALA A 10 -31.65 -24.83 11.56
CA ALA A 10 -31.82 -23.52 10.93
C ALA A 10 -33.30 -23.10 10.92
N LYS A 11 -34.20 -24.01 10.51
CA LYS A 11 -35.65 -23.76 10.52
C LYS A 11 -36.18 -23.43 11.92
N GLN A 12 -35.73 -24.16 12.94
CA GLN A 12 -36.10 -23.88 14.34
C GLN A 12 -35.62 -22.51 14.80
N ASN A 13 -34.39 -22.13 14.45
CA ASN A 13 -33.82 -20.83 14.82
C ASN A 13 -34.54 -19.67 14.11
N VAL A 14 -34.89 -19.84 12.83
CA VAL A 14 -35.67 -18.84 12.09
C VAL A 14 -37.05 -18.66 12.71
N ASN A 15 -37.74 -19.75 13.06
CA ASN A 15 -39.05 -19.65 13.70
C ASN A 15 -38.98 -18.98 15.07
N LYS A 16 -37.94 -19.27 15.87
CA LYS A 16 -37.69 -18.59 17.15
C LYS A 16 -37.43 -17.10 16.96
N PHE A 17 -36.62 -16.74 15.97
CA PHE A 17 -36.35 -15.33 15.64
C PHE A 17 -37.61 -14.60 15.17
N LEU A 18 -38.41 -15.21 14.29
CA LEU A 18 -39.67 -14.64 13.82
C LEU A 18 -40.68 -14.44 14.94
N PHE A 19 -40.77 -15.40 15.86
CA PHE A 19 -41.61 -15.30 17.04
C PHE A 19 -41.15 -14.13 17.92
N TRP A 20 -39.87 -14.10 18.30
CA TRP A 20 -39.28 -13.00 19.07
C TRP A 20 -39.48 -11.64 18.39
N TYR A 21 -39.26 -11.56 17.07
CA TYR A 21 -39.43 -10.33 16.31
C TYR A 21 -40.88 -9.86 16.34
N ARG A 22 -41.87 -10.77 16.22
CA ARG A 22 -43.30 -10.44 16.27
C ARG A 22 -43.77 -10.03 17.66
N THR A 23 -43.21 -10.60 18.72
CA THR A 23 -43.61 -10.32 20.11
C THR A 23 -42.82 -9.20 20.77
N SER A 24 -41.68 -8.80 20.20
CA SER A 24 -40.84 -7.72 20.75
C SER A 24 -41.43 -6.34 20.52
N SER A 25 -41.11 -5.40 21.43
CA SER A 25 -41.50 -4.00 21.27
C SER A 25 -40.78 -3.31 20.11
N ILE A 26 -41.36 -2.21 19.63
CA ILE A 26 -40.84 -1.49 18.46
C ILE A 26 -39.38 -1.02 18.66
N GLY A 27 -39.02 -0.62 19.89
CA GLY A 27 -37.66 -0.18 20.23
C GLY A 27 -36.60 -1.27 20.08
N HIS A 28 -36.90 -2.50 20.54
CA HIS A 28 -35.98 -3.63 20.39
C HIS A 28 -35.76 -4.01 18.92
N ARG A 29 -36.82 -3.94 18.10
CA ARG A 29 -36.72 -4.19 16.65
C ARG A 29 -35.86 -3.13 15.98
N ASN A 30 -36.08 -1.85 16.29
CA ASN A 30 -35.30 -0.75 15.72
C ASN A 30 -33.82 -0.85 16.09
N PHE A 31 -33.51 -1.18 17.34
CA PHE A 31 -32.13 -1.38 17.78
C PHE A 31 -31.43 -2.50 17.00
N VAL A 32 -32.07 -3.66 16.80
CA VAL A 32 -31.51 -4.74 15.99
C VAL A 32 -31.24 -4.29 14.55
N TRP A 33 -32.16 -3.56 13.93
CA TRP A 33 -31.97 -3.06 12.57
C TRP A 33 -30.85 -2.03 12.46
N VAL A 34 -30.63 -1.19 13.47
CA VAL A 34 -29.47 -0.28 13.53
C VAL A 34 -28.17 -1.08 13.56
N PHE A 35 -28.07 -2.11 14.40
CA PHE A 35 -26.88 -2.96 14.46
C PHE A 35 -26.62 -3.69 13.14
N VAL A 36 -27.68 -4.24 12.52
CA VAL A 36 -27.59 -4.88 11.20
C VAL A 36 -27.12 -3.86 10.16
N GLY A 37 -27.67 -2.65 10.16
CA GLY A 37 -27.25 -1.55 9.29
C GLY A 37 -25.78 -1.19 9.47
N CYS A 38 -25.32 -1.01 10.71
CA CYS A 38 -23.92 -0.72 11.02
C CYS A 38 -22.98 -1.83 10.54
N PHE A 39 -23.35 -3.09 10.76
CA PHE A 39 -22.55 -4.23 10.33
C PHE A 39 -22.50 -4.35 8.80
N CYS A 40 -23.64 -4.22 8.11
CA CYS A 40 -23.71 -4.20 6.66
C CYS A 40 -22.90 -3.05 6.07
N GLY A 41 -22.99 -1.85 6.66
CA GLY A 41 -22.19 -0.69 6.27
C GLY A 41 -20.69 -0.92 6.45
N TYR A 42 -20.28 -1.50 7.58
CA TYR A 42 -18.89 -1.87 7.82
C TYR A 42 -18.37 -2.91 6.81
N ALA A 43 -19.14 -3.97 6.57
CA ALA A 43 -18.78 -5.02 5.62
C ALA A 43 -18.66 -4.45 4.19
N TYR A 44 -19.63 -3.63 3.77
CA TYR A 44 -19.61 -2.96 2.47
C TYR A 44 -18.40 -2.03 2.34
N GLY A 45 -18.19 -1.13 3.31
CA GLY A 45 -17.07 -0.19 3.30
C GLY A 45 -15.71 -0.90 3.30
N LYS A 46 -15.59 -2.01 4.03
CA LYS A 46 -14.36 -2.83 4.03
C LYS A 46 -14.10 -3.49 2.68
N VAL A 47 -15.14 -4.00 2.02
CA VAL A 47 -15.02 -4.59 0.67
C VAL A 47 -14.65 -3.52 -0.34
N GLU A 48 -15.31 -2.36 -0.30
CA GLU A 48 -15.03 -1.23 -1.18
C GLU A 48 -13.60 -0.70 -1.00
N TYR A 49 -13.16 -0.50 0.25
CA TYR A 49 -11.79 -0.10 0.59
C TYR A 49 -10.75 -1.08 0.04
N ASN A 50 -10.97 -2.38 0.24
CA ASN A 50 -10.07 -3.41 -0.28
C ASN A 50 -10.04 -3.45 -1.82
N ASN A 51 -11.18 -3.22 -2.48
CA ASN A 51 -11.25 -3.17 -3.93
C ASN A 51 -10.53 -1.94 -4.49
N LYS A 52 -10.69 -0.78 -3.85
CA LYS A 52 -9.93 0.45 -4.16
C LYS A 52 -8.43 0.24 -3.97
N LYS A 53 -8.00 -0.42 -2.89
CA LYS A 53 -6.58 -0.77 -2.65
C LYS A 53 -6.01 -1.77 -3.67
N LYS A 54 -6.81 -2.74 -4.13
CA LYS A 54 -6.33 -3.85 -5.01
C LYS A 54 -6.25 -3.51 -6.50
N GLY A 55 -6.91 -2.45 -6.99
CA GLY A 55 -7.00 -2.19 -8.42
C GLY A 55 -6.83 -0.72 -8.78
N LYS A 56 -5.61 -0.29 -9.14
CA LYS A 56 -5.28 1.07 -9.65
C LYS A 56 -5.83 2.25 -8.82
N GLY A 57 -6.32 2.01 -7.60
CA GLY A 57 -7.31 2.89 -7.02
C GLY A 57 -6.69 3.85 -6.05
N ILE A 58 -6.07 4.93 -6.55
CA ILE A 58 -5.82 6.22 -5.86
C ILE A 58 -4.94 6.16 -4.57
N TYR A 59 -4.78 4.99 -3.96
CA TYR A 59 -4.30 4.73 -2.60
C TYR A 59 -3.32 3.54 -2.55
N GLY A 60 -3.05 2.90 -3.69
CA GLY A 60 -2.25 1.68 -3.80
C GLY A 60 -0.76 1.93 -4.03
N ASP A 61 -0.32 3.17 -3.83
CA ASP A 61 1.01 3.61 -4.23
C ASP A 61 2.03 3.16 -3.18
N LEU A 62 2.90 2.22 -3.56
CA LEU A 62 4.09 1.89 -2.77
C LEU A 62 5.20 2.88 -3.15
N ILE A 63 5.56 3.73 -2.20
CA ILE A 63 6.62 4.71 -2.36
C ILE A 63 7.89 4.15 -1.74
N CYS A 64 8.90 3.92 -2.58
CA CYS A 64 10.25 3.58 -2.16
C CYS A 64 11.08 4.85 -2.10
N VAL A 65 11.63 5.15 -0.93
CA VAL A 65 12.52 6.28 -0.71
C VAL A 65 13.91 5.75 -0.42
N ASP A 66 14.86 6.04 -1.31
CA ASP A 66 16.26 5.66 -1.12
C ASP A 66 17.10 6.92 -0.93
N GLU A 67 17.92 6.92 0.12
CA GLU A 67 18.90 7.96 0.39
C GLU A 67 20.31 7.43 0.11
N TYR A 68 21.07 8.18 -0.70
CA TYR A 68 22.45 7.87 -1.06
C TYR A 68 23.35 9.02 -0.64
N ILE A 69 24.26 8.76 0.29
CA ILE A 69 25.33 9.71 0.65
C ILE A 69 26.57 9.31 -0.11
N VAL A 70 27.09 10.19 -0.97
CA VAL A 70 28.17 9.89 -1.92
C VAL A 70 29.37 10.81 -1.69
N ASN A 71 30.57 10.28 -1.87
CA ASN A 71 31.79 11.09 -1.81
C ASN A 71 31.99 11.85 -3.15
N LYS A 72 32.50 13.09 -3.09
CA LYS A 72 32.75 13.94 -4.27
C LYS A 72 33.56 13.24 -5.37
N LYS A 73 34.50 12.35 -4.99
CA LYS A 73 35.34 11.60 -5.93
C LYS A 73 34.60 10.54 -6.75
N ASN A 74 33.49 10.02 -6.24
CA ASN A 74 32.78 8.87 -6.83
C ASN A 74 31.48 9.25 -7.54
N ILE A 75 31.12 10.54 -7.58
CA ILE A 75 29.84 11.04 -8.15
C ILE A 75 29.59 10.49 -9.55
N MET A 76 30.59 10.55 -10.43
CA MET A 76 30.42 10.14 -11.82
C MET A 76 30.15 8.64 -11.96
N ASN A 77 30.81 7.82 -11.14
CA ASN A 77 30.58 6.37 -11.12
C ASN A 77 29.22 6.03 -10.52
N PHE A 78 28.85 6.71 -9.43
CA PHE A 78 27.54 6.61 -8.82
C PHE A 78 26.43 6.92 -9.83
N GLU A 79 26.46 8.09 -10.50
CA GLU A 79 25.42 8.50 -11.45
C GLU A 79 25.33 7.52 -12.64
N LYS A 80 26.47 6.99 -13.10
CA LYS A 80 26.50 5.95 -14.16
C LYS A 80 25.85 4.64 -13.72
N ASN A 81 26.18 4.14 -12.53
CA ASN A 81 25.62 2.89 -12.00
C ASN A 81 24.15 3.06 -11.62
N TYR A 82 23.78 4.21 -11.06
CA TYR A 82 22.41 4.60 -10.75
C TYR A 82 21.54 4.61 -12.01
N ASN A 83 22.02 5.21 -13.11
CA ASN A 83 21.28 5.21 -14.38
C ASN A 83 21.07 3.80 -14.94
N LYS A 84 22.08 2.92 -14.85
CA LYS A 84 21.92 1.50 -15.22
C LYS A 84 20.84 0.82 -14.39
N LEU A 85 20.87 0.99 -13.07
CA LEU A 85 19.85 0.43 -12.17
C LEU A 85 18.43 0.91 -12.52
N ASN A 86 18.29 2.20 -12.82
CA ASN A 86 17.00 2.80 -13.18
C ASN A 86 16.43 2.30 -14.51
N ILE A 87 17.28 1.97 -15.49
CA ILE A 87 16.83 1.35 -16.75
C ILE A 87 16.14 0.01 -16.46
N HIS A 88 16.65 -0.76 -15.50
CA HIS A 88 15.99 -2.01 -15.09
C HIS A 88 14.68 -1.73 -14.37
N ALA A 89 14.63 -0.74 -13.48
CA ALA A 89 13.39 -0.36 -12.80
C ALA A 89 12.29 0.03 -13.81
N PHE A 90 12.61 0.88 -14.79
CA PHE A 90 11.67 1.35 -15.82
C PHE A 90 11.05 0.21 -16.65
N LYS A 91 11.81 -0.88 -16.88
CA LYS A 91 11.34 -2.03 -17.65
C LYS A 91 10.45 -2.98 -16.85
N ASN A 92 10.38 -2.83 -15.52
CA ASN A 92 9.62 -3.75 -14.69
C ASN A 92 8.13 -3.42 -14.66
N ARG A 93 7.33 -4.49 -14.65
CA ARG A 93 5.88 -4.37 -14.53
C ARG A 93 5.54 -3.74 -13.17
N GLY A 94 4.70 -2.71 -13.19
CA GLY A 94 4.28 -2.01 -11.96
C GLY A 94 5.18 -0.84 -11.57
N TYR A 95 6.25 -0.55 -12.33
CA TYR A 95 6.93 0.73 -12.23
C TYR A 95 6.00 1.86 -12.71
N GLU A 96 5.95 2.96 -11.96
CA GLU A 96 5.16 4.13 -12.35
C GLU A 96 6.03 5.37 -12.56
N TYR A 97 6.85 5.71 -11.57
CA TYR A 97 7.59 6.97 -11.58
C TYR A 97 8.86 6.92 -10.74
N THR A 98 9.87 7.70 -11.11
CA THR A 98 11.06 7.95 -10.28
C THR A 98 11.45 9.42 -10.37
N LYS A 99 11.73 10.03 -9.22
CA LYS A 99 12.31 11.35 -9.12
C LYS A 99 13.56 11.29 -8.25
N LEU A 100 14.64 11.91 -8.75
CA LEU A 100 15.88 12.06 -8.01
C LEU A 100 16.02 13.51 -7.59
N PHE A 101 16.25 13.73 -6.30
CA PHE A 101 16.62 15.02 -5.74
C PHE A 101 18.09 14.98 -5.36
N LYS A 102 18.77 16.11 -5.57
CA LYS A 102 20.18 16.29 -5.23
C LYS A 102 20.28 17.46 -4.27
N ALA A 103 21.00 17.28 -3.17
CA ALA A 103 21.23 18.36 -2.22
C ALA A 103 22.00 19.52 -2.89
N ILE A 104 21.51 20.75 -2.72
CA ILE A 104 22.03 21.95 -3.40
C ILE A 104 23.19 22.60 -2.63
N ASN A 105 23.39 22.30 -1.34
CA ASN A 105 24.44 22.90 -0.53
C ASN A 105 25.65 21.96 -0.37
N TRP A 106 26.69 22.16 -1.18
CA TRP A 106 27.84 21.25 -1.29
C TRP A 106 28.99 21.60 -0.33
N GLU A 107 28.89 22.76 0.33
CA GLU A 107 29.92 23.29 1.22
C GLU A 107 29.65 22.91 2.67
N ASN A 108 28.37 22.89 3.09
CA ASN A 108 27.98 22.64 4.48
C ASN A 108 27.22 21.32 4.71
N SER A 109 27.00 20.50 3.69
CA SER A 109 26.28 19.22 3.79
C SER A 109 27.03 18.10 3.07
N PRO A 110 26.96 16.86 3.57
CA PRO A 110 27.34 15.70 2.76
C PRO A 110 26.53 15.69 1.47
N LEU A 111 27.15 15.25 0.38
CA LEU A 111 26.51 15.16 -0.92
C LEU A 111 25.51 14.01 -0.89
N SER A 112 24.23 14.37 -0.75
CA SER A 112 23.13 13.43 -0.62
C SER A 112 22.23 13.46 -1.86
N TYR A 113 21.83 12.28 -2.31
CA TYR A 113 20.78 12.06 -3.28
C TYR A 113 19.59 11.38 -2.62
N LEU A 114 18.40 11.88 -2.91
CA LEU A 114 17.15 11.28 -2.46
C LEU A 114 16.37 10.80 -3.68
N GLN A 115 16.19 9.51 -3.82
CA GLN A 115 15.34 8.91 -4.84
C GLN A 115 13.96 8.64 -4.25
N LEU A 116 12.93 9.13 -4.92
CA LEU A 116 11.55 8.74 -4.70
C LEU A 116 11.10 7.91 -5.89
N ARG A 117 10.75 6.64 -5.66
CA ARG A 117 10.26 5.72 -6.69
C ARG A 117 8.88 5.20 -6.34
N LEU A 118 7.96 5.33 -7.27
CA LEU A 118 6.58 4.90 -7.16
C LEU A 118 6.39 3.55 -7.85
N TRP A 119 5.77 2.63 -7.13
CA TRP A 119 5.33 1.34 -7.62
C TRP A 119 3.83 1.19 -7.43
N ARG A 120 3.21 0.54 -8.42
CA ARG A 120 1.76 0.27 -8.43
C ARG A 120 1.31 -0.65 -7.30
N ASP A 121 2.15 -1.61 -6.92
CA ASP A 121 1.81 -2.64 -5.93
C ASP A 121 3.05 -3.32 -5.34
N GLN A 122 2.94 -3.80 -4.09
CA GLN A 122 4.00 -4.51 -3.37
C GLN A 122 4.51 -5.76 -4.13
N PRO A 123 3.65 -6.63 -4.73
CA PRO A 123 4.15 -7.78 -5.48
C PRO A 123 5.06 -7.41 -6.66
N SER A 124 4.77 -6.30 -7.35
CA SER A 124 5.59 -5.79 -8.45
C SER A 124 6.96 -5.31 -7.95
N TYR A 125 7.00 -4.63 -6.79
CA TYR A 125 8.24 -4.26 -6.11
C TYR A 125 9.04 -5.51 -5.70
N ASP A 126 8.42 -6.48 -5.04
CA ASP A 126 9.08 -7.70 -4.60
C ASP A 126 9.66 -8.49 -5.79
N ALA A 127 8.93 -8.51 -6.92
CA ALA A 127 9.40 -9.16 -8.15
C ALA A 127 10.65 -8.47 -8.71
N TYR A 128 10.73 -7.13 -8.64
CA TYR A 128 11.90 -6.37 -9.06
C TYR A 128 13.14 -6.75 -8.23
N PHE A 129 13.03 -6.80 -6.90
CA PHE A 129 14.14 -7.13 -6.01
C PHE A 129 14.48 -8.63 -5.95
N LYS A 130 13.58 -9.51 -6.37
CA LYS A 130 13.90 -10.95 -6.56
C LYS A 130 14.87 -11.19 -7.71
N ASN A 131 15.02 -10.24 -8.64
CA ASN A 131 15.92 -10.39 -9.77
C ASN A 131 17.39 -10.21 -9.33
N LYS A 132 18.20 -11.26 -9.48
CA LYS A 132 19.62 -11.25 -9.10
C LYS A 132 20.41 -10.13 -9.78
N SER A 133 20.16 -9.86 -11.06
CA SER A 133 20.85 -8.80 -11.80
C SER A 133 20.57 -7.40 -11.24
N VAL A 134 19.37 -7.18 -10.68
CA VAL A 134 19.00 -5.92 -10.03
C VAL A 134 19.76 -5.76 -8.73
N ASN A 135 19.88 -6.83 -7.94
CA ASN A 135 20.63 -6.80 -6.68
C ASN A 135 22.12 -6.54 -6.91
N GLU A 136 22.71 -7.17 -7.93
CA GLU A 136 24.11 -6.90 -8.32
C GLU A 136 24.31 -5.42 -8.73
N LEU A 137 23.37 -4.85 -9.49
CA LEU A 137 23.42 -3.43 -9.86
C LEU A 137 23.23 -2.51 -8.65
N LEU A 138 22.35 -2.86 -7.72
CA LEU A 138 22.14 -2.13 -6.49
C LEU A 138 23.38 -2.15 -5.60
N ASP A 139 24.04 -3.29 -5.48
CA ASP A 139 25.28 -3.42 -4.71
C ASP A 139 26.41 -2.59 -5.34
N ASN A 140 26.49 -2.53 -6.66
CA ASN A 140 27.41 -1.62 -7.35
C ASN A 140 27.13 -0.14 -7.05
N VAL A 141 25.85 0.26 -6.90
CA VAL A 141 25.51 1.63 -6.50
C VAL A 141 25.90 1.87 -5.04
N LYS A 142 25.60 0.92 -4.14
CA LYS A 142 25.93 1.02 -2.71
C LYS A 142 27.44 1.11 -2.48
N ASN A 143 28.25 0.40 -3.24
CA ASN A 143 29.71 0.43 -3.14
C ASN A 143 30.32 1.80 -3.48
N GLU A 144 29.62 2.61 -4.29
CA GLU A 144 30.05 3.99 -4.60
C GLU A 144 29.59 5.00 -3.52
N CYS A 145 28.72 4.57 -2.60
CA CYS A 145 28.15 5.39 -1.54
C CYS A 145 28.92 5.22 -0.23
N THR A 146 28.98 6.27 0.58
CA THR A 146 29.42 6.21 1.98
C THR A 146 28.30 5.69 2.89
N SER A 147 27.05 6.01 2.56
CA SER A 147 25.88 5.50 3.28
C SER A 147 24.72 5.29 2.31
N TYR A 148 23.91 4.28 2.59
CA TYR A 148 22.69 3.95 1.86
C TYR A 148 21.59 3.62 2.87
N LYS A 149 20.42 4.25 2.69
CA LYS A 149 19.21 3.94 3.44
C LYS A 149 18.05 3.76 2.47
N SER A 150 17.15 2.85 2.77
CA SER A 150 15.96 2.57 1.96
C SER A 150 14.79 2.36 2.89
N ASP A 151 13.70 3.09 2.63
CA ASP A 151 12.47 3.03 3.41
C ASP A 151 11.28 2.87 2.44
N LEU A 152 10.29 2.09 2.86
CA LEU A 152 9.04 1.87 2.13
C LEU A 152 7.88 2.57 2.84
N TYR A 153 7.07 3.29 2.06
CA TYR A 153 5.89 3.98 2.53
C TYR A 153 4.68 3.58 1.68
N GLU A 154 3.52 3.57 2.31
CA GLU A 154 2.23 3.45 1.61
C GLU A 154 1.54 4.81 1.67
N THR A 155 0.92 5.22 0.57
CA THR A 155 0.06 6.41 0.57
C THR A 155 -1.18 6.14 1.42
N ILE A 156 -1.27 6.81 2.57
CA ILE A 156 -2.46 6.83 3.40
C ILE A 156 -3.20 8.12 3.07
N VAL A 157 -4.36 8.02 2.44
CA VAL A 157 -5.26 9.17 2.29
C VAL A 157 -6.21 9.20 3.47
N ASP A 158 -6.15 10.29 4.20
CA ASP A 158 -7.08 10.61 5.27
C ASP A 158 -8.20 11.49 4.71
N ASP A 159 -9.38 10.89 4.49
CA ASP A 159 -10.59 11.59 4.03
C ASP A 159 -11.29 12.37 5.18
N SER A 160 -10.70 12.45 6.39
CA SER A 160 -11.26 13.24 7.49
C SER A 160 -11.36 14.74 7.18
N ILE A 161 -10.59 15.23 6.22
CA ILE A 161 -10.63 16.61 5.72
C ILE A 161 -11.32 16.61 4.35
N VAL A 162 -12.65 16.59 4.34
CA VAL A 162 -13.45 16.85 3.14
C VAL A 162 -13.12 18.26 2.65
N ARG A 163 -12.25 18.38 1.64
CA ARG A 163 -12.14 19.62 0.86
C ARG A 163 -13.41 19.74 0.05
N ILE A 164 -14.38 20.49 0.57
CA ILE A 164 -15.47 21.04 -0.23
C ILE A 164 -14.79 22.01 -1.21
N ILE A 165 -14.43 21.53 -2.39
CA ILE A 165 -14.04 22.40 -3.49
C ILE A 165 -15.35 22.99 -4.02
N GLN A 166 -15.59 24.27 -3.73
CA GLN A 166 -16.63 25.09 -4.36
C GLN A 166 -16.16 25.60 -5.71
#